data_AF-A0A8P4JX08-F1
#
_entry.id   AF-A0A8P4JX08-F1
#
_cell.length_a   1.000
_cell.length_b   1.000
_cell.length_c   1.000
_cell.angle_alpha   90.00
_cell.angle_beta   90.00
_cell.angle_gamma   90.00
#
_symmetry.space_group_name_H-M   'P 1'
#
loop_
_entity.id
_entity.type
_entity.pdbx_description
1 polymer ?
#
loop_
_entity_poly.entity_id
_entity_poly.type
_entity_poly.pdbx_seq_one_letter_code
_entity_poly.pdbx_strand_id
1 'polypeptide(L)'
;MELLARFTIKSLTEKNGRLHPRHLEGLVPSITFSFTSITTVPVPAALELTWQIVICSCVQRLPVRTCPGLPLFLPPSHFFCQAASLQEKEAAQALPRYNDRPWDYLESEEYIERYGTNPVWAGYRRNHKGGIPPQKTRKTCIRGDKICGNACPICRDPNVIIHHQNVKLLQQFISPHTGMVYDPTQTGVCRKQQKKLTEAIRTANDQGLIPFQIPHVEFSGENYSNSHDAVGSTPPPQSLISGNTWYTWYGEITPDEKEVAKVKKTYRAYLK
;
A
#
# COMPACT_ATOMS: atom_id res chain seq x y z
N MET A 1 -0.94 2.62 67.35
CA MET A 1 -1.14 1.28 66.79
C MET A 1 -1.74 1.45 65.41
N GLU A 2 -0.87 1.70 64.45
CA GLU A 2 -1.18 1.65 63.01
C GLU A 2 -1.65 0.24 62.63
N LEU A 3 -2.64 0.16 61.75
CA LEU A 3 -2.49 -0.57 60.49
C LEU A 3 -3.59 -0.14 59.52
N LEU A 4 -3.11 0.52 58.45
CA LEU A 4 -3.85 0.97 57.28
C LEU A 4 -4.37 -0.21 56.46
N ALA A 5 -5.61 -0.11 55.99
CA ALA A 5 -6.06 -0.86 54.82
C ALA A 5 -6.90 0.05 53.92
N ARG A 6 -6.22 0.68 52.95
CA ARG A 6 -6.83 1.32 51.78
C ARG A 6 -7.12 0.22 50.75
N PHE A 7 -8.33 0.16 50.21
CA PHE A 7 -8.61 -0.60 48.99
C PHE A 7 -9.10 0.33 47.89
N THR A 8 -8.24 0.45 46.89
CA THR A 8 -8.35 1.22 45.65
C THR A 8 -9.19 0.45 44.63
N ILE A 9 -10.10 1.13 43.94
CA ILE A 9 -10.86 0.57 42.81
C ILE A 9 -9.95 0.53 41.58
N LYS A 10 -9.69 -0.67 41.05
CA LYS A 10 -9.03 -0.85 39.74
C LYS A 10 -10.09 -0.81 38.63
N SER A 11 -10.00 0.19 37.77
CA SER A 11 -10.64 0.22 36.45
C SER A 11 -10.06 -0.91 35.59
N LEU A 12 -10.93 -1.77 35.06
CA LEU A 12 -10.56 -2.80 34.09
C LEU A 12 -10.70 -2.24 32.69
N THR A 13 -9.55 -2.06 32.05
CA THR A 13 -9.38 -1.79 30.63
C THR A 13 -9.91 -2.95 29.78
N GLU A 14 -10.76 -2.62 28.81
CA GLU A 14 -11.32 -3.55 27.82
C GLU A 14 -10.22 -3.97 26.82
N LYS A 15 -9.98 -5.28 26.71
CA LYS A 15 -9.09 -5.88 25.73
C LYS A 15 -9.90 -6.59 24.65
N ASN A 16 -9.57 -6.27 23.41
CA ASN A 16 -9.98 -6.92 22.17
C ASN A 16 -9.97 -8.46 22.25
N GLY A 17 -11.09 -9.08 21.84
CA GLY A 17 -11.23 -10.53 21.79
C GLY A 17 -12.41 -11.00 20.93
N ARG A 18 -12.13 -11.18 19.63
CA ARG A 18 -12.79 -12.02 18.62
C ARG A 18 -13.95 -12.92 19.11
N LEU A 19 -15.18 -12.62 18.67
CA LEU A 19 -16.34 -13.53 18.74
C LEU A 19 -16.77 -14.02 17.34
N HIS A 20 -17.02 -15.31 17.26
CA HIS A 20 -17.61 -16.06 16.14
C HIS A 20 -19.13 -15.82 16.11
N PRO A 21 -19.77 -15.65 14.94
CA PRO A 21 -21.22 -15.61 14.88
C PRO A 21 -21.81 -16.99 14.55
N ARG A 22 -22.72 -17.49 15.41
CA ARG A 22 -23.77 -18.44 15.02
C ARG A 22 -25.12 -17.82 15.35
N HIS A 23 -26.00 -17.89 14.37
CA HIS A 23 -27.46 -17.76 14.42
C HIS A 23 -28.05 -16.45 14.98
N LEU A 24 -28.46 -15.59 14.05
CA LEU A 24 -29.82 -15.06 14.05
C LEU A 24 -30.34 -15.08 12.62
N GLU A 25 -31.42 -15.81 12.40
CA GLU A 25 -32.14 -15.88 11.13
C GLU A 25 -33.11 -14.69 11.02
N GLY A 26 -33.38 -14.27 9.78
CA GLY A 26 -34.55 -13.47 9.47
C GLY A 26 -34.36 -12.50 8.32
N LEU A 27 -35.01 -12.81 7.19
CA LEU A 27 -35.32 -11.94 6.03
C LEU A 27 -34.20 -11.75 4.99
N VAL A 28 -34.15 -12.69 4.04
CA VAL A 28 -33.55 -12.50 2.71
C VAL A 28 -34.69 -12.48 1.68
N PRO A 29 -34.79 -11.46 0.81
CA PRO A 29 -35.74 -11.49 -0.29
C PRO A 29 -35.32 -12.54 -1.34
N SER A 30 -36.25 -13.43 -1.67
CA SER A 30 -36.08 -14.47 -2.67
C SER A 30 -36.06 -13.86 -4.08
N ILE A 31 -34.88 -13.74 -4.69
CA ILE A 31 -34.76 -13.41 -6.12
C ILE A 31 -34.81 -14.72 -6.89
N THR A 32 -35.95 -15.00 -7.51
CA THR A 32 -36.12 -16.09 -8.47
C THR A 32 -35.43 -15.72 -9.78
N PHE A 33 -34.35 -16.42 -10.12
CA PHE A 33 -33.77 -16.40 -11.47
C PHE A 33 -34.46 -17.47 -12.32
N SER A 34 -35.28 -17.04 -13.28
CA SER A 34 -35.77 -17.89 -14.35
C SER A 34 -34.67 -18.10 -15.39
N PHE A 35 -34.18 -19.33 -15.51
CA PHE A 35 -33.29 -19.76 -16.58
C PHE A 35 -34.09 -19.94 -17.87
N THR A 36 -33.86 -19.08 -18.86
CA THR A 36 -34.23 -19.36 -20.24
C THR A 36 -33.14 -20.21 -20.88
N SER A 37 -33.53 -21.39 -21.36
CA SER A 37 -32.66 -22.29 -22.13
C SER A 37 -32.19 -21.60 -23.40
N ILE A 38 -30.88 -21.47 -23.57
CA ILE A 38 -30.27 -21.08 -24.85
C ILE A 38 -30.04 -22.37 -25.65
N THR A 39 -30.78 -22.44 -26.75
CA THR A 39 -30.74 -23.46 -27.78
C THR A 39 -29.34 -23.52 -28.41
N THR A 40 -28.81 -24.73 -28.50
CA THR A 40 -27.60 -25.07 -29.25
C THR A 40 -27.82 -24.86 -30.74
N VAL A 41 -26.88 -24.18 -31.41
CA VAL A 41 -26.84 -24.05 -32.88
C VAL A 41 -25.52 -24.67 -33.36
N PRO A 42 -25.53 -25.50 -34.43
CA PRO A 42 -24.38 -26.31 -34.82
C PRO A 42 -23.34 -25.56 -35.66
N VAL A 43 -22.14 -26.14 -35.61
CA VAL A 43 -20.88 -25.86 -36.31
C VAL A 43 -20.99 -26.02 -37.84
N PRO A 44 -20.25 -25.21 -38.62
CA PRO A 44 -19.54 -25.71 -39.79
C PRO A 44 -18.02 -25.49 -39.61
N ALA A 45 -17.22 -26.55 -39.57
CA ALA A 45 -16.62 -27.25 -40.70
C ALA A 45 -15.54 -26.42 -41.42
N ALA A 46 -14.29 -26.75 -41.04
CA ALA A 46 -13.08 -26.83 -41.85
C ALA A 46 -12.72 -25.66 -42.79
N LEU A 47 -11.57 -25.04 -42.52
CA LEU A 47 -10.51 -24.89 -43.53
C LEU A 47 -9.16 -25.01 -42.82
N GLU A 48 -8.48 -26.12 -43.08
CA GLU A 48 -7.08 -26.32 -42.73
C GLU A 48 -6.20 -25.45 -43.63
N LEU A 49 -5.29 -24.68 -43.03
CA LEU A 49 -4.13 -24.12 -43.70
C LEU A 49 -2.89 -24.60 -42.97
N THR A 50 -2.34 -25.70 -43.48
CA THR A 50 -1.06 -26.27 -43.11
C THR A 50 0.05 -25.26 -43.38
N TRP A 51 0.65 -24.70 -42.33
CA TRP A 51 1.94 -24.02 -42.44
C TRP A 51 3.05 -25.05 -42.25
N GLN A 52 3.69 -25.41 -43.36
CA GLN A 52 4.90 -26.20 -43.38
C GLN A 52 6.04 -25.49 -42.63
N ILE A 53 6.57 -26.24 -41.68
CA ILE A 53 7.83 -26.01 -41.00
C ILE A 53 8.95 -26.02 -42.04
N VAL A 54 9.61 -24.88 -42.26
CA VAL A 54 10.91 -24.82 -42.93
C VAL A 54 11.98 -24.69 -41.86
N ILE A 55 12.54 -25.84 -41.47
CA ILE A 55 13.80 -25.91 -40.74
C ILE A 55 14.90 -25.52 -41.73
N CYS A 56 15.38 -24.28 -41.63
CA CYS A 56 16.59 -23.84 -42.31
C CYS A 56 17.81 -24.27 -41.48
N SER A 57 18.25 -25.51 -41.68
CA SER A 57 19.56 -25.98 -41.25
C SER A 57 20.61 -25.63 -42.31
N CYS A 58 21.10 -24.39 -42.28
CA CYS A 58 22.33 -24.00 -42.98
C CYS A 58 23.53 -24.18 -42.05
N VAL A 59 23.96 -25.43 -41.87
CA VAL A 59 25.34 -25.72 -41.43
C VAL A 59 26.20 -25.77 -42.68
N GLN A 60 26.79 -24.64 -43.05
CA GLN A 60 27.89 -24.62 -44.01
C GLN A 60 29.19 -24.41 -43.25
N ARG A 61 30.03 -25.45 -43.28
CA ARG A 61 31.41 -25.43 -42.81
C ARG A 61 32.20 -24.51 -43.74
N LEU A 62 32.75 -23.43 -43.20
CA LEU A 62 33.75 -22.63 -43.91
C LEU A 62 35.10 -23.36 -43.87
N PRO A 63 35.81 -23.50 -45.01
CA PRO A 63 37.15 -24.09 -45.03
C PRO A 63 38.17 -23.13 -44.40
N VAL A 64 38.99 -23.71 -43.51
CA VAL A 64 40.15 -23.09 -42.88
C VAL A 64 41.16 -22.70 -43.95
N ARG A 65 41.42 -21.41 -44.11
CA ARG A 65 42.47 -20.88 -44.98
C ARG A 65 43.71 -20.58 -44.14
N THR A 66 44.71 -21.45 -44.24
CA THR A 66 46.06 -21.25 -43.72
C THR A 66 46.77 -20.22 -44.60
N CYS A 67 47.24 -19.11 -44.02
CA CYS A 67 48.17 -18.20 -44.66
C CYS A 67 49.46 -18.10 -43.83
N PRO A 68 50.67 -18.16 -44.43
CA PRO A 68 51.95 -18.14 -43.74
C PRO A 68 52.30 -16.74 -43.22
N GLY A 69 53.15 -16.68 -42.19
CA GLY A 69 53.34 -15.49 -41.35
C GLY A 69 54.40 -14.46 -41.75
N LEU A 70 54.56 -13.52 -40.79
CA LEU A 70 55.56 -12.47 -40.53
C LEU A 70 55.28 -11.05 -41.08
N PRO A 71 55.68 -9.96 -40.38
CA PRO A 71 56.13 -9.84 -38.98
C PRO A 71 55.29 -8.87 -38.11
N LEU A 72 55.46 -9.03 -36.80
CA LEU A 72 54.94 -8.21 -35.70
C LEU A 72 55.46 -6.77 -35.78
N PHE A 73 54.55 -5.80 -35.96
CA PHE A 73 54.77 -4.42 -35.55
C PHE A 73 53.90 -4.14 -34.32
N LEU A 74 54.51 -4.16 -33.14
CA LEU A 74 53.94 -3.66 -31.88
C LEU A 74 53.92 -2.13 -31.92
N PRO A 75 52.76 -1.45 -31.82
CA PRO A 75 52.74 -0.04 -31.47
C PRO A 75 53.08 0.12 -29.96
N PRO A 76 53.72 1.22 -29.54
CA PRO A 76 54.05 1.44 -28.13
C PRO A 76 52.75 1.62 -27.33
N SER A 77 52.46 0.68 -26.43
CA SER A 77 51.45 0.86 -25.38
C SER A 77 51.98 1.88 -24.39
N HIS A 78 51.57 3.14 -24.52
CA HIS A 78 51.74 4.11 -23.45
C HIS A 78 50.77 3.71 -22.32
N PHE A 79 51.24 2.87 -21.41
CA PHE A 79 50.56 2.57 -20.16
C PHE A 79 50.54 3.83 -19.31
N PHE A 80 49.47 4.63 -19.41
CA PHE A 80 49.11 5.56 -18.36
C PHE A 80 48.37 4.79 -17.25
N CYS A 81 49.10 3.94 -16.52
CA CYS A 81 48.63 3.48 -15.22
C CYS A 81 48.85 4.61 -14.20
N GLN A 82 47.86 5.50 -14.07
CA GLN A 82 47.75 6.32 -12.88
C GLN A 82 47.30 5.39 -11.74
N ALA A 83 48.08 5.32 -10.67
CA ALA A 83 47.73 4.56 -9.47
C ALA A 83 46.43 5.13 -8.86
N ALA A 84 45.38 4.32 -8.82
CA ALA A 84 44.16 4.61 -8.08
C ALA A 84 44.43 4.44 -6.58
N SER A 85 45.10 5.40 -5.94
CA SER A 85 45.38 5.35 -4.50
C SER A 85 44.66 6.42 -3.67
N LEU A 86 43.60 7.04 -4.22
CA LEU A 86 42.78 8.02 -3.50
C LEU A 86 41.26 7.83 -3.69
N GLN A 87 40.80 6.62 -4.01
CA GLN A 87 39.35 6.30 -4.06
C GLN A 87 38.93 5.19 -3.10
N GLU A 88 39.86 4.45 -2.51
CA GLU A 88 39.50 3.38 -1.56
C GLU A 88 39.00 3.91 -0.20
N LYS A 89 39.27 5.19 0.13
CA LYS A 89 38.79 5.80 1.38
C LYS A 89 37.37 6.38 1.29
N GLU A 90 36.83 6.64 0.09
CA GLU A 90 35.45 7.11 -0.08
C GLU A 90 34.44 5.95 -0.12
N ALA A 91 34.87 4.74 -0.50
CA ALA A 91 34.01 3.57 -0.55
C ALA A 91 33.51 3.12 0.85
N ALA A 92 34.17 3.53 1.93
CA ALA A 92 33.86 3.12 3.30
C ALA A 92 32.86 4.04 4.04
N GLN A 93 32.40 5.13 3.40
CA GLN A 93 31.45 6.08 4.00
C GLN A 93 30.32 6.47 3.02
N ALA A 94 29.92 5.55 2.14
CA ALA A 94 28.84 5.81 1.19
C ALA A 94 27.45 5.62 1.84
N LEU A 95 27.04 6.56 2.70
CA LEU A 95 25.60 6.83 2.80
C LEU A 95 25.12 7.22 1.40
N PRO A 96 23.95 6.73 0.93
CA PRO A 96 23.44 7.12 -0.37
C PRO A 96 23.42 8.65 -0.47
N ARG A 97 24.21 9.19 -1.41
CA ARG A 97 24.38 10.62 -1.67
C ARG A 97 23.03 11.36 -1.81
N TYR A 98 21.99 10.62 -2.17
CA TYR A 98 20.66 11.11 -2.50
C TYR A 98 19.58 10.79 -1.45
N ASN A 99 19.94 10.43 -0.21
CA ASN A 99 18.93 10.12 0.82
C ASN A 99 17.99 11.28 1.15
N ASP A 100 18.56 12.48 1.31
CA ASP A 100 17.81 13.66 1.73
C ASP A 100 17.00 14.26 0.57
N ARG A 101 17.56 14.20 -0.64
CA ARG A 101 16.95 14.68 -1.88
C ARG A 101 16.97 13.61 -2.97
N PRO A 102 16.08 12.61 -2.87
CA PRO A 102 16.11 11.50 -3.80
C PRO A 102 15.59 11.83 -5.21
N TRP A 103 15.00 13.00 -5.42
CA TRP A 103 14.63 13.48 -6.76
C TRP A 103 15.84 13.95 -7.59
N ASP A 104 16.92 14.38 -6.95
CA ASP A 104 18.15 14.84 -7.63
C ASP A 104 18.82 13.69 -8.41
N TYR A 105 18.66 12.44 -7.97
CA TYR A 105 19.20 11.26 -8.65
C TYR A 105 18.56 11.02 -10.03
N LEU A 106 17.27 11.34 -10.21
CA LEU A 106 16.59 11.14 -11.51
C LEU A 106 17.04 12.14 -12.57
N GLU A 107 17.66 13.25 -12.14
CA GLU A 107 18.19 14.30 -13.00
C GLU A 107 19.70 14.14 -13.24
N SER A 108 20.35 13.21 -12.55
CA SER A 108 21.78 12.98 -12.69
C SER A 108 22.13 12.26 -14.00
N GLU A 109 23.33 12.53 -14.50
CA GLU A 109 23.91 11.83 -15.65
C GLU A 109 23.99 10.31 -15.43
N GLU A 110 24.28 9.86 -14.21
CA GLU A 110 24.34 8.45 -13.83
C GLU A 110 23.02 7.70 -14.11
N TYR A 111 21.88 8.35 -13.85
CA TYR A 111 20.57 7.77 -14.12
C TYR A 111 20.30 7.72 -15.62
N ILE A 112 20.62 8.80 -16.34
CA ILE A 112 20.40 8.92 -17.78
C ILE A 112 21.24 7.89 -18.53
N GLU A 113 22.51 7.67 -18.16
CA GLU A 113 23.35 6.65 -18.79
C GLU A 113 22.84 5.22 -18.54
N ARG A 114 22.35 4.94 -17.33
CA ARG A 114 21.89 3.60 -16.93
C ARG A 114 20.52 3.23 -17.47
N TYR A 115 19.59 4.18 -17.49
CA TYR A 115 18.17 3.96 -17.81
C TYR A 115 17.72 4.63 -19.11
N GLY A 116 18.33 5.76 -19.46
CA GLY A 116 17.92 6.60 -20.58
C GLY A 116 16.48 7.09 -20.40
N THR A 117 15.68 6.97 -21.47
CA THR A 117 14.27 7.37 -21.50
C THR A 117 13.33 6.28 -20.97
N ASN A 118 13.83 5.07 -20.73
CA ASN A 118 13.00 3.95 -20.34
C ASN A 118 12.66 4.00 -18.84
N PRO A 119 11.48 3.49 -18.42
CA PRO A 119 11.14 3.40 -17.00
C PRO A 119 12.07 2.42 -16.28
N VAL A 120 12.26 2.61 -14.97
CA VAL A 120 13.21 1.85 -14.15
C VAL A 120 13.03 0.32 -14.27
N TRP A 121 11.79 -0.13 -14.47
CA TRP A 121 11.44 -1.54 -14.54
C TRP A 121 11.48 -2.16 -15.95
N ALA A 122 11.74 -1.40 -17.02
CA ALA A 122 11.70 -1.90 -18.40
C ALA A 122 12.70 -3.04 -18.68
N GLY A 123 13.93 -2.92 -18.16
CA GLY A 123 14.98 -3.94 -18.35
C GLY A 123 14.88 -5.14 -17.41
N TYR A 124 13.82 -5.26 -16.61
CA TYR A 124 13.71 -6.28 -15.58
C TYR A 124 12.89 -7.49 -16.01
N ARG A 125 13.47 -8.69 -15.87
CA ARG A 125 12.79 -9.96 -16.13
C ARG A 125 12.84 -10.87 -14.90
N ARG A 126 11.68 -11.39 -14.51
CA ARG A 126 11.54 -12.32 -13.36
C ARG A 126 11.79 -13.76 -13.77
N ASN A 127 12.68 -14.42 -13.02
CA ASN A 127 12.88 -15.87 -13.14
C ASN A 127 11.74 -16.61 -12.42
N HIS A 128 10.97 -17.39 -13.16
CA HIS A 128 9.90 -18.25 -12.66
C HIS A 128 9.79 -19.50 -13.53
N LYS A 129 9.14 -20.55 -13.01
CA LYS A 129 8.96 -21.81 -13.74
C LYS A 129 7.74 -21.71 -14.66
N GLY A 130 7.88 -22.15 -15.91
CA GLY A 130 6.81 -22.16 -16.90
C GLY A 130 6.58 -20.80 -17.57
N GLY A 131 5.59 -20.74 -18.46
CA GLY A 131 5.25 -19.50 -19.19
C GLY A 131 4.39 -18.51 -18.40
N ILE A 132 3.63 -18.98 -17.41
CA ILE A 132 2.74 -18.14 -16.60
C ILE A 132 3.43 -17.81 -15.27
N PRO A 133 3.67 -16.52 -14.96
CA PRO A 133 4.27 -16.14 -13.69
C PRO A 133 3.32 -16.36 -12.51
N PRO A 134 3.86 -16.61 -11.29
CA PRO A 134 3.05 -16.58 -10.08
C PRO A 134 2.39 -15.20 -9.90
N GLN A 135 1.09 -15.20 -9.60
CA GLN A 135 0.27 -13.99 -9.44
C GLN A 135 0.74 -13.07 -8.31
N LYS A 136 1.49 -13.60 -7.35
CA LYS A 136 2.08 -12.82 -6.26
C LYS A 136 3.60 -12.78 -6.41
N THR A 137 4.19 -11.59 -6.29
CA THR A 137 5.64 -11.43 -6.21
C THR A 137 6.17 -11.85 -4.84
N ARG A 138 7.50 -12.00 -4.72
CA ARG A 138 8.16 -12.29 -3.44
C ARG A 138 7.87 -11.20 -2.40
N LYS A 139 7.91 -11.56 -1.11
CA LYS A 139 7.66 -10.61 0.01
C LYS A 139 8.66 -9.45 -0.01
N THR A 140 9.95 -9.76 0.03
CA THR A 140 11.05 -8.80 0.05
C THR A 140 12.21 -9.30 -0.81
N CYS A 141 12.99 -8.38 -1.38
CA CYS A 141 14.27 -8.67 -2.04
C CYS A 141 15.43 -8.70 -1.04
N ILE A 142 15.38 -7.78 -0.07
CA ILE A 142 16.42 -7.58 0.94
C ILE A 142 16.00 -8.32 2.21
N ARG A 143 16.90 -9.14 2.77
CA ARG A 143 16.71 -9.90 4.02
C ARG A 143 17.92 -9.67 4.91
N GLY A 144 17.78 -8.80 5.92
CA GLY A 144 18.93 -8.28 6.65
C GLY A 144 19.85 -7.52 5.68
N ASP A 145 21.14 -7.84 5.69
CA ASP A 145 22.14 -7.20 4.84
C ASP A 145 22.30 -7.87 3.47
N LYS A 146 21.58 -8.98 3.22
CA LYS A 146 21.73 -9.77 1.99
C LYS A 146 20.66 -9.39 0.97
N ILE A 147 21.11 -9.03 -0.23
CA ILE A 147 20.27 -8.81 -1.41
C ILE A 147 20.12 -10.13 -2.17
N CYS A 148 18.91 -10.47 -2.61
CA CYS A 148 18.70 -11.63 -3.47
C CYS A 148 19.34 -11.45 -4.86
N GLY A 149 19.84 -12.54 -5.48
CA GLY A 149 20.58 -12.48 -6.74
C GLY A 149 19.88 -11.70 -7.88
N ASN A 150 18.61 -12.01 -8.18
CA ASN A 150 17.81 -11.24 -9.14
C ASN A 150 16.87 -10.27 -8.40
N ALA A 151 17.39 -9.18 -7.84
CA ALA A 151 16.66 -8.14 -7.09
C ALA A 151 15.67 -7.36 -7.98
N CYS A 152 14.61 -6.78 -7.39
CA CYS A 152 13.64 -6.03 -8.18
C CYS A 152 14.21 -4.67 -8.61
N PRO A 153 13.61 -3.96 -9.59
CA PRO A 153 14.16 -2.73 -10.15
C PRO A 153 14.51 -1.66 -9.11
N ILE A 154 13.71 -1.57 -8.04
CA ILE A 154 13.91 -0.62 -6.92
C ILE A 154 14.94 -1.12 -5.90
N CYS A 155 15.11 -2.43 -5.72
CA CYS A 155 16.02 -2.97 -4.71
C CYS A 155 17.41 -3.31 -5.24
N ARG A 156 17.60 -3.31 -6.57
CA ARG A 156 18.92 -3.49 -7.17
C ARG A 156 19.78 -2.24 -7.04
N ASP A 157 19.15 -1.07 -7.10
CA ASP A 157 19.84 0.22 -7.09
C ASP A 157 19.43 0.99 -5.82
N PRO A 158 20.36 1.23 -4.88
CA PRO A 158 20.04 1.88 -3.61
C PRO A 158 19.69 3.37 -3.75
N ASN A 159 20.11 4.01 -4.85
CA ASN A 159 19.83 5.41 -5.15
C ASN A 159 18.38 5.64 -5.58
N VAL A 160 17.66 4.59 -6.02
CA VAL A 160 16.23 4.67 -6.36
C VAL A 160 15.40 4.58 -5.08
N ILE A 161 15.20 5.72 -4.44
CA ILE A 161 14.48 5.83 -3.18
C ILE A 161 13.02 6.22 -3.45
N ILE A 162 12.09 5.45 -2.90
CA ILE A 162 10.66 5.75 -2.96
C ILE A 162 10.36 6.87 -1.97
N HIS A 163 9.97 8.03 -2.47
CA HIS A 163 9.53 9.18 -1.68
C HIS A 163 8.33 9.85 -2.37
N HIS A 164 7.43 10.48 -1.60
CA HIS A 164 6.23 11.12 -2.15
C HIS A 164 6.55 12.34 -3.04
N GLN A 165 7.65 13.04 -2.74
CA GLN A 165 8.14 14.18 -3.54
C GLN A 165 8.75 13.76 -4.88
N ASN A 166 9.11 12.49 -5.05
CA ASN A 166 9.75 11.98 -6.28
C ASN A 166 8.71 11.70 -7.37
N VAL A 167 8.03 12.75 -7.84
CA VAL A 167 6.96 12.64 -8.84
C VAL A 167 7.44 11.94 -10.11
N LYS A 168 8.65 12.26 -10.59
CA LYS A 168 9.27 11.64 -11.79
C LYS A 168 9.43 10.12 -11.66
N LEU A 169 9.72 9.62 -10.45
CA LEU A 169 9.82 8.18 -10.20
C LEU A 169 8.43 7.54 -10.10
N LEU A 170 7.54 8.15 -9.31
CA LEU A 170 6.21 7.62 -9.05
C LEU A 170 5.35 7.54 -10.33
N GLN A 171 5.46 8.52 -11.21
CA GLN A 171 4.78 8.53 -12.51
C GLN A 171 5.13 7.31 -13.37
N GLN A 172 6.34 6.76 -13.29
CA GLN A 172 6.72 5.55 -14.03
C GLN A 172 5.97 4.29 -13.58
N PHE A 173 5.40 4.31 -12.37
CA PHE A 173 4.63 3.21 -11.80
C PHE A 173 3.11 3.41 -11.95
N ILE A 174 2.69 4.48 -12.63
CA ILE A 174 1.29 4.83 -12.88
C ILE A 174 1.01 4.74 -14.38
N SER A 175 -0.16 4.23 -14.75
CA SER A 175 -0.64 4.27 -16.14
C SER A 175 -0.93 5.72 -16.55
N PRO A 176 -0.33 6.24 -17.65
CA PRO A 176 -0.56 7.62 -18.08
C PRO A 176 -2.00 7.88 -18.53
N HIS A 177 -2.72 6.83 -18.97
CA HIS A 177 -4.09 6.95 -19.47
C HIS A 177 -5.15 6.70 -18.39
N THR A 178 -4.92 5.73 -17.52
CA THR A 178 -5.92 5.29 -16.52
C THR A 178 -5.69 5.91 -15.15
N GLY A 179 -4.49 6.42 -14.86
CA GLY A 179 -4.10 6.86 -13.52
C GLY A 179 -3.99 5.74 -12.49
N MET A 180 -4.14 4.47 -12.92
CA MET A 180 -4.02 3.30 -12.05
C MET A 180 -2.56 2.91 -11.84
N VAL A 181 -2.22 2.52 -10.61
CA VAL A 181 -0.89 2.00 -10.27
C VAL A 181 -0.71 0.62 -10.90
N TYR A 182 0.43 0.38 -11.54
CA TYR A 182 0.73 -0.91 -12.15
C TYR A 182 0.85 -2.02 -11.09
N ASP A 183 0.38 -3.21 -11.46
CA ASP A 183 0.52 -4.40 -10.65
C ASP A 183 1.97 -4.85 -10.52
N PRO A 184 2.35 -5.46 -9.38
CA PRO A 184 3.71 -5.96 -9.16
C PRO A 184 4.08 -7.11 -10.10
N THR A 185 3.09 -7.77 -10.73
CA THR A 185 3.33 -8.79 -11.76
C THR A 185 3.88 -8.18 -13.05
N GLN A 186 3.47 -6.96 -13.39
CA GLN A 186 3.95 -6.21 -14.56
C GLN A 186 5.31 -5.55 -14.28
N THR A 187 5.42 -4.79 -13.19
CA THR A 187 6.64 -4.03 -12.84
C THR A 187 7.74 -4.91 -12.24
N GLY A 188 7.38 -6.07 -11.69
CA GLY A 188 8.31 -7.01 -11.08
C GLY A 188 8.84 -6.61 -9.70
N VAL A 189 8.24 -5.59 -9.05
CA VAL A 189 8.64 -5.15 -7.71
C VAL A 189 8.24 -6.16 -6.63
N CYS A 190 9.02 -6.22 -5.53
CA CYS A 190 8.63 -7.03 -4.38
C CYS A 190 7.46 -6.40 -3.62
N ARG A 191 6.66 -7.21 -2.94
CA ARG A 191 5.45 -6.74 -2.24
C ARG A 191 5.72 -5.64 -1.21
N LYS A 192 6.85 -5.68 -0.51
CA LYS A 192 7.24 -4.63 0.44
C LYS A 192 7.42 -3.27 -0.26
N GLN A 193 8.07 -3.26 -1.43
CA GLN A 193 8.24 -2.01 -2.19
C GLN A 193 6.94 -1.59 -2.88
N GLN A 194 6.12 -2.53 -3.36
CA GLN A 194 4.79 -2.20 -3.88
C GLN A 194 3.95 -1.46 -2.83
N LYS A 195 3.93 -1.96 -1.59
CA LYS A 195 3.21 -1.31 -0.49
C LYS A 195 3.70 0.12 -0.25
N LYS A 196 5.04 0.31 -0.22
CA LYS A 196 5.65 1.64 -0.08
C LYS A 196 5.33 2.57 -1.26
N LEU A 197 5.32 2.05 -2.50
CA LEU A 197 4.92 2.81 -3.68
C LEU A 197 3.46 3.27 -3.55
N THR A 198 2.54 2.37 -3.20
CA THR A 198 1.13 2.72 -3.02
C THR A 198 0.92 3.76 -1.92
N GLU A 199 1.63 3.62 -0.79
CA GLU A 199 1.61 4.61 0.29
C GLU A 199 2.15 5.96 -0.19
N ALA A 200 3.30 5.99 -0.86
CA ALA A 200 3.90 7.23 -1.36
C ALA A 200 3.05 7.92 -2.44
N ILE A 201 2.44 7.16 -3.35
CA ILE A 201 1.52 7.68 -4.37
C ILE A 201 0.27 8.25 -3.71
N ARG A 202 -0.30 7.54 -2.72
CA ARG A 202 -1.44 8.05 -1.96
C ARG A 202 -1.10 9.39 -1.30
N THR A 203 0.03 9.45 -0.59
CA THR A 203 0.49 10.69 0.05
C THR A 203 0.76 11.81 -0.97
N ALA A 204 1.32 11.49 -2.14
CA ALA A 204 1.55 12.46 -3.20
C ALA A 204 0.22 12.98 -3.79
N ASN A 205 -0.80 12.13 -3.93
CA ASN A 205 -2.14 12.54 -4.33
C ASN A 205 -2.81 13.41 -3.26
N ASP A 206 -2.71 13.02 -1.98
CA ASP A 206 -3.25 13.80 -0.86
C ASP A 206 -2.61 15.20 -0.76
N GLN A 207 -1.34 15.32 -1.13
CA GLN A 207 -0.60 16.59 -1.21
C GLN A 207 -0.81 17.35 -2.54
N GLY A 208 -1.49 16.77 -3.52
CA GLY A 208 -1.69 17.37 -4.84
C GLY A 208 -0.43 17.43 -5.73
N LEU A 209 0.60 16.62 -5.46
CA LEU A 209 1.84 16.57 -6.26
C LEU A 209 1.66 15.80 -7.58
N ILE A 210 0.78 14.79 -7.57
CA ILE A 210 0.47 13.98 -8.76
C ILE A 210 -0.97 14.28 -9.18
N PRO A 211 -1.21 14.66 -10.45
CA PRO A 211 -2.56 14.87 -10.94
C PRO A 211 -3.30 13.53 -11.07
N PHE A 212 -4.55 13.49 -10.62
CA PHE A 212 -5.46 12.36 -10.80
C PHE A 212 -6.87 12.84 -11.09
N GLN A 213 -7.69 11.96 -11.67
CA GLN A 213 -9.07 12.30 -12.03
C GLN A 213 -9.98 12.25 -10.81
N ILE A 214 -10.60 13.38 -10.47
CA ILE A 214 -11.61 13.49 -9.42
C ILE A 214 -12.99 13.56 -10.11
N PRO A 215 -13.87 12.57 -9.92
CA PRO A 215 -15.21 12.63 -10.47
C PRO A 215 -16.00 13.75 -9.77
N HIS A 216 -16.78 14.49 -10.55
CA HIS A 216 -17.77 15.38 -9.98
C HIS A 216 -18.89 14.53 -9.35
N VAL A 217 -19.17 14.76 -8.07
CA VAL A 217 -20.25 14.10 -7.34
C VAL A 217 -21.33 15.14 -7.07
N GLU A 218 -22.52 14.92 -7.61
CA GLU A 218 -23.67 15.76 -7.33
C GLU A 218 -24.37 15.28 -6.06
N PHE A 219 -24.52 16.18 -5.09
CA PHE A 219 -25.25 15.93 -3.86
C PHE A 219 -26.72 16.33 -4.06
N SER A 220 -27.48 15.51 -4.78
CA SER A 220 -28.92 15.70 -4.98
C SER A 220 -29.71 14.85 -3.98
N GLY A 221 -30.69 15.46 -3.29
CA GLY A 221 -31.59 14.76 -2.36
C GLY A 221 -31.78 15.43 -0.99
N GLU A 222 -31.01 16.47 -0.67
CA GLU A 222 -31.12 17.18 0.61
C GLU A 222 -31.66 18.59 0.43
N ASN A 223 -32.64 18.97 1.26
CA ASN A 223 -33.01 20.37 1.42
C ASN A 223 -31.92 21.01 2.29
N TYR A 224 -31.06 21.83 1.70
CA TYR A 224 -29.99 22.58 2.41
C TYR A 224 -30.54 23.75 3.24
N SER A 225 -31.63 23.51 3.98
CA SER A 225 -32.22 24.47 4.90
C SER A 225 -31.77 24.15 6.32
N ASN A 226 -31.03 25.06 6.95
CA ASN A 226 -30.66 24.96 8.35
C ASN A 226 -31.79 25.43 9.29
N SER A 227 -33.04 25.26 8.88
CA SER A 227 -34.23 25.69 9.65
C SER A 227 -34.65 24.68 10.71
N HIS A 228 -34.11 23.46 10.68
CA HIS A 228 -34.45 22.44 11.67
C HIS A 228 -33.83 22.75 13.04
N ASP A 229 -34.60 22.62 14.12
CA ASP A 229 -34.18 22.98 15.49
C ASP A 229 -32.97 22.20 16.01
N ALA A 230 -32.64 21.05 15.40
CA ALA A 230 -31.45 20.27 15.75
C ALA A 230 -30.13 20.91 15.30
N VAL A 231 -30.14 21.72 14.23
CA VAL A 231 -28.99 22.52 13.80
C VAL A 231 -29.07 23.96 14.31
N GLY A 232 -30.29 24.44 14.56
CA GLY A 232 -30.55 25.75 15.15
C GLY A 232 -30.36 25.78 16.66
N SER A 233 -30.49 26.97 17.24
CA SER A 233 -30.52 27.14 18.69
C SER A 233 -31.86 26.67 19.24
N THR A 234 -31.88 25.53 19.91
CA THR A 234 -33.06 25.11 20.68
C THR A 234 -33.21 26.03 21.90
N PRO A 235 -34.40 26.60 22.16
CA PRO A 235 -34.60 27.46 23.32
C PRO A 235 -34.32 26.67 24.61
N PRO A 236 -33.55 27.24 25.56
CA PRO A 236 -33.19 26.54 26.77
C PRO A 236 -34.43 26.28 27.63
N PRO A 237 -34.51 25.11 28.28
CA PRO A 237 -35.58 24.83 29.23
C PRO A 237 -35.47 25.75 30.45
N GLN A 238 -36.58 26.01 31.13
CA GLN A 238 -36.60 26.86 32.33
C GLN A 238 -35.69 26.35 33.45
N SER A 239 -35.57 25.03 33.62
CA SER A 239 -34.65 24.41 34.59
C SER A 239 -33.20 24.86 34.37
N LEU A 240 -32.76 24.94 33.11
CA LEU A 240 -31.43 25.42 32.75
C LEU A 240 -31.25 26.92 33.02
N ILE A 241 -32.28 27.74 32.77
CA ILE A 241 -32.25 29.19 33.03
C ILE A 241 -32.15 29.47 34.54
N SER A 242 -32.89 28.73 35.36
CA SER A 242 -32.89 28.87 36.82
C SER A 242 -31.71 28.18 37.52
N GLY A 243 -30.86 27.45 36.78
CA GLY A 243 -29.76 26.66 37.35
C GLY A 243 -30.20 25.42 38.12
N ASN A 244 -31.46 25.01 37.98
CA ASN A 244 -32.04 23.85 38.64
C ASN A 244 -31.82 22.57 37.81
N THR A 245 -31.91 21.42 38.47
CA THR A 245 -31.86 20.12 37.79
C THR A 245 -33.07 19.95 36.87
N TRP A 246 -32.91 19.17 35.79
CA TRP A 246 -34.00 18.92 34.82
C TRP A 246 -35.24 18.32 35.49
N TYR A 247 -35.04 17.33 36.37
CA TYR A 247 -36.08 16.77 37.22
C TYR A 247 -35.78 17.06 38.69
N THR A 248 -36.83 17.16 39.50
CA THR A 248 -36.73 17.47 40.93
C THR A 248 -35.98 16.40 41.73
N TRP A 249 -36.06 15.13 41.31
CA TRP A 249 -35.44 13.99 42.00
C TRP A 249 -33.95 13.78 41.71
N TYR A 250 -33.35 14.60 40.85
CA TYR A 250 -31.89 14.66 40.69
C TYR A 250 -31.22 15.52 41.77
N GLY A 251 -31.95 16.42 42.40
CA GLY A 251 -31.44 17.23 43.51
C GLY A 251 -31.36 16.43 44.82
N GLU A 252 -30.69 17.00 45.82
CA GLU A 252 -30.69 16.45 47.16
C GLU A 252 -32.09 16.60 47.77
N ILE A 253 -32.77 15.47 48.00
CA ILE A 253 -34.06 15.42 48.67
C ILE A 253 -33.83 14.92 50.09
N THR A 254 -34.24 15.72 51.08
CA THR A 254 -34.31 15.28 52.47
C THR A 254 -35.60 14.48 52.69
N PRO A 255 -35.53 13.16 52.94
CA PRO A 255 -36.73 12.35 53.15
C PRO A 255 -37.39 12.66 54.49
N ASP A 256 -38.71 12.49 54.58
CA ASP A 256 -39.46 12.66 55.83
C ASP A 256 -38.96 11.67 56.90
N GLU A 257 -38.78 12.18 58.12
CA GLU A 257 -38.20 11.44 59.24
C GLU A 257 -39.04 10.20 59.59
N LYS A 258 -40.37 10.26 59.39
CA LYS A 258 -41.28 9.14 59.63
C LYS A 258 -41.01 7.96 58.70
N GLU A 259 -40.81 8.25 57.41
CA GLU A 259 -40.49 7.21 56.41
C GLU A 259 -39.09 6.67 56.62
N VAL A 260 -38.13 7.53 56.98
CA VAL A 260 -36.78 7.08 57.39
C VAL A 260 -36.86 6.16 58.60
N ALA A 261 -37.66 6.49 59.62
CA ALA A 261 -37.85 5.65 60.80
C ALA A 261 -38.48 4.29 60.46
N LYS A 262 -39.46 4.27 59.55
CA LYS A 262 -40.07 3.03 59.02
C LYS A 262 -39.04 2.16 58.31
N VAL A 263 -38.20 2.73 57.44
CA VAL A 263 -37.11 2.02 56.75
C VAL A 263 -36.06 1.52 57.76
N LYS A 264 -35.64 2.35 58.72
CA LYS A 264 -34.69 1.97 59.78
C LYS A 264 -35.21 0.81 60.63
N LYS A 265 -36.52 0.78 60.92
CA LYS A 265 -37.16 -0.34 61.64
C LYS A 265 -37.11 -1.62 60.83
N THR A 266 -37.47 -1.57 59.54
CA THR A 266 -37.48 -2.73 58.64
C THR A 266 -36.09 -3.32 58.45
N TYR A 267 -35.08 -2.48 58.27
CA TYR A 267 -33.71 -2.92 57.95
C TYR A 267 -32.74 -2.87 59.12
N ARG A 268 -33.23 -2.85 60.38
CA ARG A 268 -32.43 -2.61 61.60
C ARG A 268 -31.15 -3.45 61.71
N ALA A 269 -31.16 -4.69 61.24
CA ALA A 269 -30.00 -5.60 61.32
C ALA A 269 -28.90 -5.34 60.26
N TYR A 270 -29.20 -4.55 59.23
CA TYR A 270 -28.35 -4.36 58.04
C TYR A 270 -28.06 -2.87 57.73
N LEU A 271 -28.41 -1.96 58.63
CA LEU A 271 -28.06 -0.55 58.49
C LEU A 271 -26.55 -0.37 58.66
N LYS A 272 -25.96 0.48 57.82
CA LYS A 272 -24.56 0.92 57.93
C LYS A 272 -24.47 2.19 58.78
#